data_AF-A0A971MKL6-F1
#
_entry.id   AF-A0A971MKL6-F1
#
_cell.length_a   1.000
_cell.length_b   1.000
_cell.length_c   1.000
_cell.angle_alpha   90.00
_cell.angle_beta   90.00
_cell.angle_gamma   90.00
#
_symmetry.space_group_name_H-M   'P 1'
#
loop_
_entity.id
_entity.type
_entity.pdbx_description
1 polymer ?
#
loop_
_entity_poly.entity_id
_entity_poly.type
_entity_poly.pdbx_seq_one_letter_code
_entity_poly.pdbx_strand_id
1 'polypeptide(L)'
;MTDFTVSDPGSLKTKKMIYWVLGILEVLLAFRLVLKLLGANTASPFVAFVYSVSQAFIVPFIGVFRAPAAPGIETQSVLEPSTLIAMIVYALIAMGIIKLIDIYRLT
;
A
#
# COMPACT_ATOMS: atom_id res chain seq x y z
N MET A 1 -10.10 27.37 -31.37
CA MET A 1 -8.69 27.54 -30.94
C MET A 1 -8.67 27.14 -29.46
N THR A 2 -8.57 25.85 -29.20
CA THR A 2 -8.70 25.22 -27.85
C THR A 2 -7.63 24.15 -27.68
N ASP A 3 -6.42 24.46 -28.09
CA ASP A 3 -5.23 23.60 -28.05
C ASP A 3 -4.38 23.82 -26.79
N PHE A 4 -4.91 24.50 -25.76
CA PHE A 4 -4.15 24.80 -24.53
C PHE A 4 -4.27 23.77 -23.41
N THR A 5 -4.79 22.57 -23.69
CA THR A 5 -4.68 21.43 -22.76
C THR A 5 -3.61 20.44 -23.20
N VAL A 6 -2.49 20.93 -23.75
CA VAL A 6 -1.26 20.14 -23.80
C VAL A 6 -0.84 19.92 -22.36
N SER A 7 -1.37 18.87 -21.75
CA SER A 7 -0.88 18.35 -20.48
C SER A 7 0.60 18.07 -20.66
N ASP A 8 1.41 18.95 -20.08
CA ASP A 8 2.86 18.99 -20.22
C ASP A 8 3.43 17.56 -20.09
N PRO A 9 4.19 17.04 -21.08
CA PRO A 9 4.67 15.67 -21.05
C PRO A 9 5.47 15.34 -19.78
N GLY A 10 6.11 16.35 -19.16
CA GLY A 10 6.77 16.23 -17.86
C GLY A 10 5.80 15.90 -16.70
N SER A 11 4.62 16.52 -16.67
CA SER A 11 3.58 16.27 -15.66
C SER A 11 3.07 14.84 -15.69
N LEU A 12 2.75 14.38 -16.89
CA LEU A 12 2.24 13.03 -17.12
C LEU A 12 3.30 11.99 -16.74
N LYS A 13 4.57 12.26 -17.02
CA LYS A 13 5.69 11.39 -16.64
C LYS A 13 5.83 11.27 -15.12
N THR A 14 5.76 12.38 -14.38
CA THR A 14 5.83 12.37 -12.91
C THR A 14 4.67 11.60 -12.28
N LYS A 15 3.42 11.84 -12.71
CA LYS A 15 2.26 11.12 -12.19
C LYS A 15 2.33 9.62 -12.46
N LYS A 16 2.73 9.24 -13.69
CA LYS A 16 2.94 7.84 -14.07
C LYS A 16 3.97 7.16 -13.18
N MET A 17 5.06 7.87 -12.85
CA MET A 17 6.08 7.36 -11.94
C MET A 17 5.53 7.11 -10.52
N ILE A 18 4.74 8.06 -9.98
CA ILE A 18 4.12 7.93 -8.66
C ILE A 18 3.17 6.71 -8.63
N TYR A 19 2.31 6.57 -9.64
CA TYR A 19 1.41 5.43 -9.74
C TYR A 19 2.15 4.10 -9.91
N TRP A 20 3.28 4.09 -10.62
CA TRP A 20 4.08 2.88 -10.79
C TRP A 20 4.73 2.44 -9.47
N VAL A 21 5.31 3.38 -8.71
CA VAL A 21 5.87 3.10 -7.37
C VAL A 21 4.78 2.64 -6.41
N LEU A 22 3.64 3.34 -6.38
CA LEU A 22 2.48 2.94 -5.59
C LEU A 22 2.03 1.53 -5.97
N GLY A 23 1.90 1.23 -7.27
CA GLY A 23 1.47 -0.08 -7.75
C GLY A 23 2.38 -1.21 -7.27
N ILE A 24 3.70 -1.01 -7.27
CA ILE A 24 4.65 -2.01 -6.74
C ILE A 24 4.44 -2.22 -5.25
N LEU A 25 4.30 -1.14 -4.48
CA LEU A 25 4.06 -1.19 -3.04
C LEU A 25 2.75 -1.91 -2.71
N GLU A 26 1.66 -1.55 -3.40
CA GLU A 26 0.34 -2.15 -3.24
C GLU A 26 0.35 -3.64 -3.61
N VAL A 27 1.03 -4.02 -4.69
CA VAL A 27 1.16 -5.43 -5.08
C VAL A 27 1.92 -6.21 -4.01
N LEU A 28 2.99 -5.65 -3.44
CA LEU A 28 3.72 -6.28 -2.35
C LEU A 28 2.84 -6.49 -1.10
N LEU A 29 2.07 -5.48 -0.71
CA LEU A 29 1.15 -5.56 0.44
C LEU A 29 -0.03 -6.50 0.17
N ALA A 30 -0.56 -6.51 -1.05
CA ALA A 30 -1.59 -7.44 -1.48
C ALA A 30 -1.09 -8.89 -1.45
N PHE A 31 0.13 -9.15 -1.92
CA PHE A 31 0.77 -10.47 -1.78
C PHE A 31 0.86 -10.87 -0.32
N ARG A 32 1.33 -9.98 0.56
CA ARG A 32 1.37 -10.27 2.01
C ARG A 32 -0.02 -10.66 2.52
N LEU A 33 -1.04 -9.86 2.21
CA LEU A 33 -2.42 -10.08 2.66
C LEU A 33 -2.97 -11.42 2.17
N VAL A 34 -2.82 -11.72 0.87
CA VAL A 34 -3.28 -12.98 0.26
C VAL A 34 -2.52 -14.17 0.83
N LEU A 35 -1.19 -14.11 0.91
CA LEU A 35 -0.40 -15.20 1.48
C LEU A 35 -0.79 -15.45 2.94
N LYS A 36 -1.00 -14.39 3.72
CA LYS A 36 -1.49 -14.55 5.08
C LYS A 36 -2.85 -15.22 5.07
N LEU A 37 -3.84 -14.67 4.37
CA LEU A 37 -5.20 -15.23 4.25
C LEU A 37 -5.24 -16.71 3.87
N LEU A 38 -4.35 -17.15 2.99
CA LEU A 38 -4.24 -18.53 2.55
C LEU A 38 -3.48 -19.44 3.55
N GLY A 39 -3.03 -18.91 4.68
CA GLY A 39 -2.23 -19.66 5.66
C GLY A 39 -0.87 -20.09 5.11
N ALA A 40 -0.25 -19.26 4.26
CA ALA A 40 0.99 -19.61 3.58
C ALA A 40 2.12 -19.97 4.56
N ASN A 41 2.88 -21.00 4.21
CA ASN A 41 3.97 -21.51 5.02
C ASN A 41 5.11 -20.47 5.14
N THR A 42 5.35 -19.95 6.34
CA THR A 42 6.43 -18.99 6.63
C THR A 42 7.83 -19.57 6.50
N ALA A 43 7.98 -20.90 6.48
CA ALA A 43 9.25 -21.55 6.17
C ALA A 43 9.60 -21.50 4.68
N SER A 44 8.65 -21.13 3.80
CA SER A 44 8.94 -20.92 2.38
C SER A 44 9.80 -19.67 2.20
N PRO A 45 10.96 -19.75 1.53
CA PRO A 45 11.84 -18.60 1.30
C PRO A 45 11.12 -17.43 0.61
N PHE A 46 10.19 -17.72 -0.30
CA PHE A 46 9.41 -16.69 -1.00
C PHE A 46 8.44 -15.97 -0.05
N VAL A 47 7.72 -16.72 0.79
CA VAL A 47 6.76 -16.14 1.75
C VAL A 47 7.51 -15.32 2.81
N ALA A 48 8.61 -15.86 3.34
CA ALA A 48 9.48 -15.17 4.27
C ALA A 48 10.03 -13.86 3.68
N PHE A 49 10.48 -13.89 2.42
CA PHE A 49 10.92 -12.70 1.70
C PHE A 49 9.83 -11.64 1.63
N VAL A 50 8.63 -11.98 1.13
CA VAL A 50 7.50 -11.05 1.02
C VAL A 50 7.16 -10.45 2.39
N TYR A 51 7.09 -11.27 3.44
CA TYR A 51 6.78 -10.80 4.79
C TYR A 51 7.88 -9.88 5.35
N SER A 52 9.15 -10.19 5.11
CA SER A 52 10.28 -9.37 5.57
C SER A 52 10.31 -8.00 4.91
N VAL A 53 10.15 -7.93 3.58
CA VAL A 53 10.20 -6.67 2.82
C VAL A 53 8.97 -5.81 3.13
N SER A 54 7.78 -6.43 3.15
CA SER A 54 6.54 -5.72 3.49
C SER A 54 6.50 -5.21 4.93
N GLN A 55 7.30 -5.79 5.84
CA GLN A 55 7.30 -5.42 7.26
C GLN A 55 7.63 -3.94 7.47
N ALA A 56 8.64 -3.41 6.78
CA ALA A 56 9.04 -2.01 6.92
C ALA A 56 7.90 -1.02 6.65
N PHE A 57 6.98 -1.38 5.75
CA PHE A 57 5.83 -0.56 5.36
C PHE A 57 4.64 -0.71 6.31
N ILE A 58 4.60 -1.78 7.10
CA ILE A 58 3.49 -2.05 8.04
C ILE A 58 3.81 -1.59 9.45
N VAL A 59 5.08 -1.50 9.84
CA VAL A 59 5.54 -1.02 11.16
C VAL A 59 4.75 0.17 11.72
N PRO A 60 4.54 1.28 10.99
CA PRO A 60 3.82 2.44 11.54
C PRO A 60 2.32 2.20 11.78
N PHE A 61 1.74 1.15 11.19
CA PHE A 61 0.33 0.80 11.29
C PHE A 61 0.06 -0.38 12.23
N ILE A 62 1.10 -0.93 12.86
CA ILE A 62 0.95 -1.96 13.89
C ILE A 62 0.22 -1.34 15.08
N GLY A 63 -0.85 -2.01 15.55
CA GLY A 63 -1.62 -1.56 16.71
C GLY A 63 -2.69 -0.50 16.42
N VAL A 64 -2.90 -0.10 15.15
CA VAL A 64 -4.01 0.78 14.75
C VAL A 64 -5.36 0.21 15.16
N PHE A 65 -5.50 -1.12 15.09
CA PHE A 65 -6.61 -1.84 15.70
C PHE A 65 -6.12 -2.52 16.98
N ARG A 66 -6.77 -2.21 18.11
CA ARG A 66 -6.67 -3.04 19.32
C ARG A 66 -7.36 -4.37 18.98
N ALA A 67 -6.61 -5.44 18.80
CA ALA A 67 -7.21 -6.77 18.72
C ALA A 67 -8.08 -6.95 19.98
N PRO A 68 -9.35 -7.41 19.87
CA PRO A 68 -10.03 -7.94 21.02
C PRO A 68 -9.19 -9.14 21.47
N ALA A 69 -8.41 -8.96 22.53
CA ALA A 69 -7.86 -10.07 23.27
C ALA A 69 -9.06 -10.78 23.90
N ALA A 70 -9.75 -11.63 23.12
CA ALA A 70 -10.52 -12.72 23.68
C ALA A 70 -9.47 -13.75 24.11
N PRO A 71 -9.20 -13.91 25.41
CA PRO A 71 -8.31 -14.95 25.89
C PRO A 71 -9.04 -16.27 25.63
N GLY A 72 -8.59 -17.07 24.67
CA GLY A 72 -9.12 -18.44 24.49
C GLY A 72 -9.46 -18.89 23.08
N ILE A 73 -9.19 -18.10 22.03
CA ILE A 73 -9.20 -18.64 20.67
C ILE A 73 -7.80 -18.44 20.08
N GLU A 74 -7.00 -19.49 20.14
CA GLU A 74 -5.72 -19.64 19.44
C GLU A 74 -5.90 -19.76 17.92
N THR A 75 -6.82 -18.99 17.33
CA THR A 75 -6.73 -18.68 15.91
C THR A 75 -5.91 -17.41 15.84
N GLN A 76 -4.62 -17.55 15.57
CA GLN A 76 -3.81 -16.45 15.05
C GLN A 76 -4.66 -15.79 13.97
N SER A 77 -5.25 -14.63 14.27
CA SER A 77 -6.15 -13.98 13.33
C SER A 77 -5.33 -13.73 12.07
N VAL A 78 -5.64 -14.52 11.04
CA VAL A 78 -4.81 -14.68 9.86
C VAL A 78 -4.80 -13.39 9.03
N LEU A 79 -5.84 -12.58 9.20
CA LEU A 79 -5.90 -11.22 8.69
C LEU A 79 -5.17 -10.25 9.61
N GLU A 80 -4.17 -9.56 9.08
CA GLU A 80 -3.53 -8.41 9.72
C GLU A 80 -4.24 -7.12 9.30
N PRO A 81 -5.10 -6.51 10.16
CA PRO A 81 -5.82 -5.29 9.80
C PRO A 81 -4.87 -4.11 9.49
N SER A 82 -3.66 -4.13 10.07
CA SER A 82 -2.59 -3.17 9.80
C SER A 82 -2.15 -3.19 8.33
N THR A 83 -2.13 -4.34 7.66
CA THR A 83 -1.78 -4.44 6.23
C THR A 83 -2.82 -3.73 5.37
N LEU A 84 -4.10 -3.93 5.67
CA LEU A 84 -5.20 -3.29 4.95
C LEU A 84 -5.18 -1.77 5.12
N ILE A 85 -4.91 -1.29 6.34
CA ILE A 85 -4.75 0.15 6.61
C ILE A 85 -3.56 0.72 5.87
N ALA A 86 -2.42 0.02 5.84
CA ALA A 86 -1.24 0.45 5.12
C ALA A 86 -1.57 0.71 3.63
N MET A 87 -2.26 -0.24 2.97
CA MET A 87 -2.70 -0.10 1.58
C MET A 87 -3.59 1.13 1.37
N ILE A 88 -4.60 1.32 2.23
CA ILE A 88 -5.50 2.47 2.13
C ILE A 88 -4.72 3.79 2.31
N VAL A 89 -3.86 3.87 3.32
CA VAL A 89 -3.10 5.09 3.63
C VAL A 89 -2.12 5.42 2.50
N TYR A 90 -1.40 4.43 1.96
CA TYR A 90 -0.48 4.68 0.85
C TYR A 90 -1.20 5.11 -0.42
N ALA A 91 -2.35 4.51 -0.74
CA ALA A 91 -3.20 4.97 -1.83
C ALA A 91 -3.66 6.42 -1.64
N LEU A 92 -4.11 6.79 -0.43
CA LEU A 92 -4.52 8.16 -0.09
C LEU A 92 -3.36 9.15 -0.20
N ILE A 93 -2.16 8.81 0.28
CA ILE A 93 -0.97 9.65 0.18
C ILE A 93 -0.63 9.90 -1.29
N ALA A 94 -0.58 8.86 -2.12
CA ALA A 94 -0.27 9.01 -3.54
C ALA A 94 -1.31 9.87 -4.26
N MET A 95 -2.60 9.65 -4.01
CA MET A 95 -3.66 10.51 -4.55
C MET A 95 -3.51 11.97 -4.10
N GLY A 96 -3.17 12.20 -2.83
CA GLY A 96 -2.90 13.53 -2.28
C GLY A 96 -1.75 14.24 -2.99
N ILE A 97 -0.61 13.55 -3.17
CA ILE A 97 0.56 14.08 -3.88
C ILE A 97 0.20 14.43 -5.33
N ILE A 98 -0.54 13.58 -6.02
CA ILE A 98 -0.93 13.80 -7.42
C ILE A 98 -1.87 15.00 -7.55
N LYS A 99 -2.86 15.12 -6.65
CA LYS A 99 -3.76 16.29 -6.60
C LYS A 99 -3.00 17.57 -6.29
N LEU A 100 -2.04 17.51 -5.38
CA LEU A 100 -1.21 18.66 -5.02
C LEU A 100 -0.40 19.15 -6.22
N ILE A 101 0.21 18.23 -6.97
CA ILE A 101 0.94 18.52 -8.21
C ILE A 101 0.02 19.18 -9.25
N ASP A 102 -1.24 18.80 -9.30
CA ASP A 102 -2.22 19.39 -10.22
C ASP A 102 -2.61 20.81 -9.82
N ILE A 103 -2.86 21.05 -8.53
CA ILE A 103 -3.23 22.37 -8.02
C ILE A 103 -2.11 23.39 -8.29
N TYR A 104 -0.86 23.05 -7.96
CA TYR A 104 0.29 23.95 -8.16
C TYR A 104 0.66 24.20 -9.62
N ARG A 105 0.14 23.41 -10.56
CA ARG A 105 0.31 23.66 -12.01
C ARG A 105 -0.79 24.53 -12.60
N LEU A 106 -1.94 24.63 -11.94
CA LEU A 106 -3.09 25.39 -12.40
C LEU A 106 -3.11 26.83 -11.88
N THR A 107 -2.15 27.18 -10.99
CA THR A 107 -1.88 28.56 -10.53
C THR A 107 -0.59 29.04 -11.17
#